data_AF-A0A285NVS3-F1
#
_entry.id   AF-A0A285NVS3-F1
#
_cell.length_a   1.000
_cell.length_b   1.000
_cell.length_c   1.000
_cell.angle_alpha   90.00
_cell.angle_beta   90.00
_cell.angle_gamma   90.00
#
_symmetry.space_group_name_H-M   'P 1'
#
loop_
_entity.id
_entity.type
_entity.pdbx_description
1 polymer ?
#
loop_
_entity_poly.entity_id
_entity_poly.type
_entity_poly.pdbx_seq_one_letter_code
_entity_poly.pdbx_strand_id
1 'polypeptide(L)'
;MKNTPLDVQLLEEMSNLEYFIVKSPVNTQDFWKEWQEKFSRAYMSRLAVKKLLKTKKLSYEDVSKYKAQMHIYEDVLYYLETLKNIAMNLRGIFTSDQSVELDDEDIDLDF
;
A
#
# COMPACT_ATOMS: atom_id res chain seq x y z
N MET A 1 26.93 -18.14 4.31
CA MET A 1 27.15 -16.68 4.35
C MET A 1 26.62 -16.19 5.69
N LYS A 2 27.35 -15.33 6.42
CA LYS A 2 26.83 -14.74 7.66
C LYS A 2 25.89 -13.60 7.27
N ASN A 3 24.60 -13.73 7.56
CA ASN A 3 23.64 -12.66 7.33
C ASN A 3 23.97 -11.49 8.26
N THR A 4 24.06 -10.28 7.73
CA THR A 4 24.20 -9.06 8.52
C THR A 4 22.88 -8.72 9.19
N PRO A 5 22.86 -7.92 10.28
CA PRO A 5 21.61 -7.48 10.90
C PRO A 5 20.66 -6.77 9.94
N LEU A 6 21.21 -6.05 8.95
CA LEU A 6 20.44 -5.41 7.89
C LEU A 6 19.78 -6.42 6.95
N ASP A 7 20.48 -7.51 6.62
CA ASP A 7 19.91 -8.59 5.80
C ASP A 7 18.72 -9.26 6.50
N VAL A 8 18.77 -9.40 7.83
CA VAL A 8 17.67 -9.96 8.62
C VAL A 8 16.45 -9.01 8.59
N GLN A 9 16.67 -7.71 8.80
CA GLN A 9 15.59 -6.72 8.72
C GLN A 9 14.95 -6.68 7.33
N LEU A 10 15.75 -6.77 6.26
CA LEU A 10 15.23 -6.85 4.90
C LEU A 10 14.34 -8.08 4.69
N LEU A 11 14.76 -9.24 5.19
CA LEU A 11 13.97 -10.47 5.11
C LEU A 11 12.65 -10.37 5.89
N GLU A 12 12.66 -9.72 7.05
CA GLU A 12 11.46 -9.44 7.82
C GLU A 12 10.50 -8.53 7.04
N GLU A 13 11.00 -7.45 6.44
CA GLU A 13 10.17 -6.55 5.63
C GLU A 13 9.62 -7.23 4.38
N MET A 14 10.42 -8.05 3.70
CA MET A 14 9.92 -8.86 2.58
C MET A 14 8.79 -9.80 3.03
N SER A 15 8.96 -10.47 4.16
CA SER A 15 7.94 -11.36 4.73
C SER A 15 6.65 -10.60 5.08
N ASN A 16 6.77 -9.36 5.56
CA ASN A 16 5.61 -8.49 5.81
C ASN A 16 4.88 -8.14 4.50
N LEU A 17 5.62 -7.82 3.45
CA LEU A 17 5.05 -7.45 2.15
C LEU A 17 4.42 -8.64 1.40
N GLU A 18 4.91 -9.87 1.64
CA GLU A 18 4.35 -11.09 1.03
C GLU A 18 2.85 -11.27 1.31
N TYR A 19 2.36 -10.75 2.43
CA TYR A 19 0.93 -10.78 2.74
C TYR A 19 0.09 -10.11 1.63
N PHE A 20 0.59 -9.03 1.02
CA PHE A 20 -0.14 -8.27 0.00
C PHE A 20 -0.06 -8.87 -1.41
N ILE A 21 0.76 -9.91 -1.63
CA ILE A 21 0.86 -10.58 -2.94
C ILE A 21 -0.41 -11.39 -3.20
N VAL A 22 -1.26 -10.99 -4.14
CA VAL A 22 -2.43 -11.78 -4.57
C VAL A 22 -1.95 -13.04 -5.30
N LYS A 23 -2.29 -14.22 -4.77
CA LYS A 23 -1.85 -15.52 -5.31
C LYS A 23 -2.91 -16.16 -6.21
N SER A 24 -4.17 -15.79 -6.04
CA SER A 24 -5.28 -16.32 -6.82
C SER A 24 -5.21 -15.87 -8.29
N PRO A 25 -5.52 -16.74 -9.27
CA PRO A 25 -5.51 -16.35 -10.67
C PRO A 25 -6.54 -15.26 -10.98
N VAL A 26 -6.13 -14.25 -11.75
CA VAL A 26 -6.91 -13.02 -12.05
C VAL A 26 -8.29 -13.23 -12.67
N ASN A 27 -8.52 -14.38 -13.30
CA ASN A 27 -9.79 -14.73 -13.95
C ASN A 27 -10.81 -15.40 -13.01
N THR A 28 -10.44 -15.68 -11.75
CA THR A 28 -11.29 -16.39 -10.78
C THR A 28 -12.11 -15.45 -9.90
N GLN A 29 -13.13 -15.99 -9.21
CA GLN A 29 -13.84 -15.23 -8.17
C GLN A 29 -12.97 -15.02 -6.92
N ASP A 30 -12.09 -15.98 -6.60
CA ASP A 30 -11.26 -15.91 -5.41
C ASP A 30 -10.21 -14.80 -5.50
N PHE A 31 -9.76 -14.44 -6.72
CA PHE A 31 -8.99 -13.22 -6.95
C PHE A 31 -9.67 -11.99 -6.34
N TRP A 32 -10.97 -11.80 -6.57
CA TRP A 32 -11.66 -10.60 -6.09
C TRP A 32 -11.78 -10.56 -4.57
N LYS A 33 -12.00 -11.73 -3.95
CA LYS A 33 -12.03 -11.84 -2.49
C LYS A 33 -10.66 -11.52 -1.89
N GLU A 34 -9.61 -12.14 -2.42
CA GLU A 34 -8.24 -11.96 -1.94
C GLU A 34 -7.75 -10.51 -2.18
N TRP A 35 -8.00 -9.98 -3.38
CA TRP A 35 -7.70 -8.59 -3.72
C TRP A 35 -8.41 -7.63 -2.78
N GLN A 36 -9.72 -7.82 -2.55
CA GLN A 36 -10.50 -6.94 -1.68
C GLN A 36 -9.99 -6.98 -0.24
N GLU A 37 -9.67 -8.16 0.30
CA GLU A 37 -9.11 -8.30 1.65
C GLU A 37 -7.82 -7.49 1.78
N LYS A 38 -6.89 -7.68 0.84
CA LYS A 38 -5.56 -7.06 0.86
C LYS A 38 -5.63 -5.56 0.63
N PHE A 39 -6.46 -5.13 -0.31
CA PHE A 39 -6.70 -3.72 -0.59
C PHE A 39 -7.30 -3.01 0.62
N SER A 40 -8.34 -3.61 1.22
CA SER A 40 -9.00 -3.05 2.41
C SER A 40 -8.01 -2.94 3.57
N ARG A 41 -7.17 -3.96 3.79
CA ARG A 41 -6.16 -3.93 4.84
C ARG A 41 -5.12 -2.84 4.60
N ALA A 42 -4.55 -2.73 3.40
CA ALA A 42 -3.59 -1.67 3.06
C ALA A 42 -4.22 -0.28 3.23
N TYR A 43 -5.43 -0.09 2.71
CA TYR A 43 -6.15 1.18 2.78
C TYR A 43 -6.43 1.62 4.22
N MET A 44 -6.95 0.70 5.04
CA MET A 44 -7.24 0.99 6.45
C MET A 44 -5.97 1.22 7.27
N SER A 45 -4.88 0.50 6.99
CA SER A 45 -3.59 0.75 7.61
C SER A 45 -3.04 2.13 7.27
N ARG A 46 -3.13 2.57 6.00
CA ARG A 46 -2.76 3.92 5.59
C ARG A 46 -3.58 4.99 6.33
N LEU A 47 -4.89 4.80 6.45
CA LEU A 47 -5.76 5.71 7.20
C LEU A 47 -5.40 5.76 8.69
N ALA A 48 -5.07 4.63 9.31
CA ALA A 48 -4.63 4.57 10.69
C ALA A 48 -3.32 5.34 10.90
N VAL A 49 -2.34 5.17 10.00
CA VAL A 49 -1.07 5.91 10.03
C VAL A 49 -1.32 7.42 9.85
N LYS A 50 -2.13 7.82 8.85
CA LYS A 50 -2.51 9.22 8.64
C LYS A 50 -3.16 9.83 9.88
N LYS A 51 -4.01 9.08 10.57
CA LYS A 51 -4.65 9.53 11.82
C LYS A 51 -3.64 9.67 12.95
N LEU A 52 -2.68 8.76 13.10
CA LEU A 52 -1.63 8.87 14.11
C LEU A 52 -0.79 10.13 13.91
N LEU A 53 -0.34 10.37 12.68
CA LEU A 53 0.43 11.55 12.31
C LEU A 53 -0.30 12.87 12.61
N LYS A 54 -1.63 12.91 12.42
CA LYS A 54 -2.43 14.12 12.69
C LYS A 54 -2.79 14.36 14.16
N THR A 55 -2.92 13.29 14.95
CA THR A 55 -3.56 13.38 16.29
C THR A 55 -2.61 13.23 17.46
N LYS A 56 -1.40 12.68 17.24
CA LYS A 56 -0.42 12.44 18.29
C LYS A 56 0.75 13.40 18.17
N LYS A 57 1.21 13.92 19.31
CA LYS A 57 2.52 14.57 19.41
C LYS A 57 3.58 13.48 19.40
N LEU A 58 4.13 13.22 18.22
CA LEU A 58 5.15 12.21 17.98
C LEU A 58 6.54 12.85 17.98
N SER A 59 7.57 12.05 18.28
CA SER A 59 8.94 12.48 18.07
C SER A 59 9.23 12.65 16.58
N TYR A 60 10.26 13.41 16.22
CA TYR A 60 10.66 13.56 14.81
C TYR A 60 11.00 12.21 14.16
N GLU A 61 11.64 11.32 14.91
CA GLU A 61 11.98 9.96 14.47
C GLU A 61 10.72 9.15 14.17
N ASP A 62 9.72 9.17 15.07
CA ASP A 62 8.44 8.50 14.87
C ASP A 62 7.68 9.07 13.67
N VAL A 63 7.68 10.40 13.49
CA VAL A 63 7.05 11.04 12.33
C VAL A 63 7.70 10.54 11.04
N SER A 64 9.03 10.52 10.97
CA SER A 64 9.76 10.03 9.79
C SER A 64 9.41 8.56 9.51
N LYS A 65 9.37 7.71 10.55
CA LYS A 65 9.02 6.31 10.44
C LYS A 65 7.59 6.10 9.92
N TYR A 66 6.62 6.80 10.48
CA TYR A 66 5.21 6.68 10.06
C TYR A 66 4.98 7.25 8.66
N LYS A 67 5.69 8.31 8.25
CA LYS A 67 5.66 8.78 6.86
C LYS A 67 6.18 7.73 5.89
N ALA A 68 7.32 7.09 6.19
CA ALA A 68 7.84 5.99 5.38
C ALA A 68 6.83 4.83 5.30
N GLN A 69 6.21 4.46 6.42
CA GLN A 69 5.17 3.42 6.44
C GLN A 69 3.93 3.80 5.63
N MET A 70 3.56 5.07 5.60
CA MET A 70 2.45 5.57 4.79
C MET A 70 2.73 5.39 3.29
N HIS A 71 3.92 5.77 2.84
CA HIS A 71 4.35 5.59 1.44
C HIS A 71 4.36 4.12 1.02
N ILE A 72 4.83 3.21 1.90
CA ILE A 72 4.76 1.77 1.62
C ILE A 72 3.31 1.32 1.37
N TYR A 73 2.34 1.79 2.16
CA TYR A 73 0.94 1.44 1.90
C TYR A 73 0.39 2.08 0.62
N GLU A 74 0.86 3.26 0.23
CA GLU A 74 0.51 3.89 -1.06
C GLU A 74 1.03 3.05 -2.24
N ASP A 75 2.28 2.59 -2.18
CA ASP A 75 2.87 1.70 -3.18
C ASP A 75 2.11 0.36 -3.26
N VAL A 76 1.74 -0.22 -2.12
CA VAL A 76 0.92 -1.45 -2.07
C VAL A 76 -0.45 -1.23 -2.70
N LEU A 77 -1.10 -0.10 -2.42
CA LEU A 77 -2.40 0.24 -3.02
C LEU A 77 -2.28 0.40 -4.54
N TYR A 78 -1.23 1.07 -5.02
CA TYR A 78 -0.96 1.21 -6.45
C TYR A 78 -0.73 -0.13 -7.14
N TYR A 79 0.03 -1.02 -6.51
CA TYR A 79 0.23 -2.40 -6.98
C TYR A 79 -1.11 -3.15 -7.11
N LEU A 80 -1.94 -3.11 -6.06
CA LEU A 80 -3.24 -3.79 -6.06
C LEU A 80 -4.20 -3.18 -7.08
N GLU A 81 -4.19 -1.87 -7.27
CA GLU A 81 -4.99 -1.19 -8.29
C GLU A 81 -4.57 -1.61 -9.70
N THR A 82 -3.27 -1.75 -9.94
CA THR A 82 -2.73 -2.27 -11.21
C THR A 82 -3.25 -3.68 -11.49
N LEU A 83 -3.25 -4.58 -10.49
CA LEU A 83 -3.82 -5.92 -10.63
C LEU A 83 -5.31 -5.91 -10.95
N LYS A 84 -6.07 -5.03 -10.29
CA LYS A 84 -7.51 -4.84 -10.56
C LYS A 84 -7.71 -4.46 -12.03
N ASN A 85 -6.97 -3.48 -12.51
CA ASN A 85 -7.09 -2.99 -13.89
C ASN A 85 -6.76 -4.08 -14.91
N ILE A 86 -5.72 -4.90 -14.66
CA ILE A 86 -5.43 -6.07 -15.49
C ILE A 86 -6.61 -7.06 -15.51
N ALA A 87 -7.17 -7.39 -14.33
CA ALA A 87 -8.31 -8.31 -14.23
C ALA A 87 -9.58 -7.79 -14.92
N MET A 88 -9.81 -6.47 -14.88
CA MET A 88 -10.92 -5.80 -15.58
C MET A 88 -10.72 -5.80 -17.09
N ASN A 89 -9.52 -5.48 -17.56
CA ASN A 89 -9.17 -5.50 -18.98
C ASN A 89 -9.36 -6.89 -19.59
N LEU A 90 -9.00 -7.96 -18.86
CA LEU A 90 -9.25 -9.35 -19.28
C LEU A 90 -10.74 -9.69 -19.44
N ARG A 91 -11.64 -8.93 -18.80
CA ARG A 91 -13.09 -9.06 -18.94
C ARG A 91 -13.69 -8.11 -19.98
N GLY A 92 -12.84 -7.38 -20.70
CA GLY A 92 -13.27 -6.37 -21.68
C GLY A 92 -13.81 -5.09 -21.04
N ILE A 93 -13.56 -4.87 -19.74
CA ILE A 93 -13.90 -3.61 -19.07
C ILE A 93 -12.64 -2.76 -19.04
N PHE A 94 -12.60 -1.76 -19.91
CA PHE A 94 -11.49 -0.81 -20.00
C PHE A 94 -11.80 0.40 -19.12
N THR A 95 -11.02 0.60 -18.07
CA THR A 95 -11.02 1.85 -17.33
C THR A 95 -10.15 2.84 -18.11
N SER A 96 -10.71 3.96 -18.56
CA SER A 96 -9.90 5.08 -19.07
C SER A 96 -9.01 5.55 -17.92
N ASP A 97 -7.70 5.61 -18.15
CA ASP A 97 -6.66 5.99 -17.19
C ASP A 97 -7.20 6.98 -16.14
N GLN A 98 -7.47 6.47 -14.95
CA GLN A 98 -7.42 7.31 -13.77
C GLN A 98 -5.93 7.37 -13.44
N SER A 99 -5.26 8.35 -14.05
CA SER A 99 -4.21 9.06 -13.33
C SER A 99 -4.87 9.49 -12.03
N VAL A 100 -4.71 8.66 -10.99
CA VAL A 100 -4.89 9.11 -9.63
C VAL A 100 -3.74 10.09 -9.44
N GLU A 101 -3.93 11.31 -9.91
CA GLU A 101 -3.29 12.47 -9.32
C GLU A 101 -3.72 12.40 -7.86
N LEU A 102 -2.85 11.80 -7.04
CA LEU A 102 -2.87 12.04 -5.62
C LEU A 102 -2.63 13.54 -5.53
N ASP A 103 -3.73 14.26 -5.35
CA ASP A 103 -3.78 15.71 -5.26
C ASP A 103 -2.76 16.17 -4.20
N ASP A 104 -1.58 16.56 -4.68
CA ASP A 104 -0.50 17.15 -3.89
C ASP A 104 -0.85 18.61 -3.52
N GLU A 105 -2.04 19.13 -3.90
CA GLU A 105 -2.49 20.51 -3.65
C GLU A 105 -3.18 20.74 -2.29
N ASP A 106 -2.92 19.92 -1.27
CA ASP A 106 -3.50 20.11 0.08
C ASP A 106 -2.44 20.07 1.20
N ILE A 107 -1.20 20.45 0.89
CA ILE A 107 -0.16 20.75 1.89
C ILE A 107 0.12 22.27 1.88
N ASP A 108 -0.90 23.05 2.22
CA ASP A 108 -0.72 24.37 2.81
C ASP A 108 -0.14 24.18 4.22
N LEU A 109 1.19 24.11 4.30
CA LEU A 109 1.93 24.25 5.55
C LEU A 109 2.09 25.72 5.88
N ASP A 110 1.00 26.34 6.33
CA ASP A 110 1.11 27.43 7.30
C ASP A 110 1.17 26.82 8.71
N PHE A 111 2.11 27.34 9.51
CA PHE A 111 2.49 27.04 10.91
C PHE A 111 3.76 26.20 11.13
#